data_AF-A0AA84ZA36-F1
#
_entry.id   AF-A0AA84ZA36-F1
#
_cell.length_a   1.000
_cell.length_b   1.000
_cell.length_c   1.000
_cell.angle_alpha   90.00
_cell.angle_beta   90.00
_cell.angle_gamma   90.00
#
_symmetry.space_group_name_H-M   'P 1'
#
loop_
_entity.id
_entity.type
_entity.pdbx_description
1 polymer ?
#
loop_
_entity_poly.entity_id
_entity_poly.type
_entity_poly.pdbx_seq_one_letter_code
_entity_poly.pdbx_strand_id
1 'polypeptide(L)'
;MAVLSLFDPLILEHINCSELIKKHVVHINFQSPKTIPKIRPLLSSDYDYLALLKQLTVVGKIEQREFDERFSLMASCLDTYFIVVLEDATTSRIIGAATLFIELKFIHQCSKRGHIEDVIVDSRYRGMNFGRLIFTSK
;
A
#
# COMPACT_ATOMS: atom_id res chain seq x y z
N MET A 1 -8.77 20.28 7.24
CA MET A 1 -8.31 19.24 8.19
C MET A 1 -6.96 18.72 7.69
N ALA A 2 -6.05 18.35 8.59
CA ALA A 2 -4.76 17.79 8.19
C ALA A 2 -4.94 16.39 7.58
N VAL A 3 -4.18 16.08 6.53
CA VAL A 3 -4.13 14.74 5.95
C VAL A 3 -3.31 13.84 6.88
N LEU A 4 -3.86 12.70 7.26
CA LEU A 4 -3.22 11.75 8.17
C LEU A 4 -2.70 10.54 7.40
N SER A 5 -1.54 10.02 7.81
CA SER A 5 -1.02 8.73 7.35
C SER A 5 -1.57 7.61 8.22
N LEU A 6 -1.89 6.46 7.62
CA LEU A 6 -2.45 5.31 8.35
C LEU A 6 -1.49 4.77 9.43
N PHE A 7 -0.19 4.82 9.15
CA PHE A 7 0.89 4.48 10.07
C PHE A 7 2.07 5.43 9.85
N ASP A 8 3.06 5.40 10.75
CA ASP A 8 4.24 6.27 10.68
C ASP A 8 5.05 6.01 9.40
N PRO A 9 5.17 7.01 8.49
CA PRO A 9 5.96 6.86 7.26
C PRO A 9 7.42 6.48 7.49
N LEU A 10 8.01 6.81 8.65
CA LEU A 10 9.40 6.48 8.97
C LEU A 10 9.65 4.96 8.95
N ILE A 11 8.63 4.13 9.19
CA ILE A 11 8.75 2.67 9.11
C ILE A 11 9.23 2.23 7.71
N LEU A 12 8.76 2.90 6.65
CA LEU A 12 9.16 2.58 5.27
C LEU A 12 10.57 3.06 4.93
N GLU A 13 11.06 4.11 5.58
CA GLU A 13 12.43 4.61 5.39
C GLU A 13 13.46 3.59 5.87
N HIS A 14 13.18 2.92 7.00
CA HIS A 14 14.05 1.87 7.55
C HIS A 14 14.12 0.59 6.69
N ILE A 15 13.18 0.40 5.75
CA ILE A 15 13.12 -0.77 4.86
C ILE A 15 13.94 -0.56 3.58
N ASN A 16 14.53 0.63 3.39
CA ASN A 16 15.28 1.04 2.20
C ASN A 16 14.52 0.81 0.89
N CYS A 17 13.29 1.32 0.83
CA CYS A 17 12.41 1.23 -0.33
C CYS A 17 13.09 1.67 -1.64
N SER A 18 14.00 2.64 -1.57
CA SER A 18 14.73 3.14 -2.75
C SER A 18 15.59 2.08 -3.43
N GLU A 19 16.24 1.20 -2.67
CA GLU A 19 17.03 0.08 -3.20
C GLU A 19 16.14 -1.03 -3.75
N LEU A 20 15.03 -1.32 -3.08
CA LEU A 20 14.05 -2.30 -3.56
C LEU A 20 13.48 -1.90 -4.92
N ILE A 21 13.15 -0.62 -5.10
CA ILE A 21 12.68 -0.08 -6.38
C ILE A 21 13.78 -0.21 -7.43
N LYS A 22 15.02 0.21 -7.14
CA LYS A 22 16.13 0.09 -8.08
C LYS A 22 16.34 -1.36 -8.53
N LYS A 23 16.32 -2.32 -7.60
CA LYS A 23 16.53 -3.75 -7.90
C LYS A 23 15.47 -4.35 -8.82
N HIS A 24 14.21 -3.93 -8.70
CA HIS A 24 13.08 -4.56 -9.40
C HIS A 24 12.55 -3.77 -10.60
N VAL A 25 12.78 -2.46 -10.64
CA VAL A 25 12.22 -1.54 -11.65
C VAL A 25 13.25 -1.20 -12.74
N VAL A 26 14.55 -1.24 -12.46
CA VAL A 26 15.61 -0.85 -13.43
C VAL A 26 15.71 -1.80 -14.64
N HIS A 27 15.15 -3.00 -14.58
CA HIS A 27 15.16 -3.96 -15.70
C HIS A 27 13.95 -3.88 -16.65
N ILE A 28 13.10 -2.87 -16.51
CA ILE A 28 11.89 -2.73 -17.33
C ILE A 28 12.19 -1.78 -18.49
N ASN A 29 12.14 -2.29 -19.72
CA ASN A 29 12.11 -1.48 -20.94
C ASN A 29 10.78 -0.71 -20.98
N PHE A 30 10.72 0.44 -20.31
CA PHE A 30 9.51 1.26 -20.24
C PHE A 30 9.24 1.96 -21.57
N GLN A 31 8.23 1.49 -22.31
CA GLN A 31 7.35 2.39 -23.06
C GLN A 31 6.33 3.01 -22.08
N SER A 32 6.83 3.81 -21.11
CA SER A 32 6.09 4.60 -20.09
C SER A 32 5.37 3.80 -18.97
N PRO A 33 5.42 4.25 -17.69
CA PRO A 33 5.75 5.59 -17.22
C PRO A 33 7.25 5.85 -17.02
N LYS A 34 7.61 7.14 -17.16
CA LYS A 34 8.96 7.68 -17.12
C LYS A 34 9.50 7.88 -15.69
N THR A 35 8.77 7.48 -14.64
CA THR A 35 9.03 7.91 -13.27
C THR A 35 8.98 6.77 -12.26
N ILE A 36 9.87 6.87 -11.27
CA ILE A 36 9.96 5.99 -10.12
C ILE A 36 8.72 6.23 -9.24
N PRO A 37 7.90 5.21 -8.93
CA PRO A 37 6.73 5.40 -8.08
C PRO A 37 7.17 5.69 -6.64
N LYS A 38 6.36 6.49 -5.94
CA LYS A 38 6.53 6.76 -4.52
C LYS A 38 5.83 5.68 -3.70
N ILE A 39 6.54 5.09 -2.74
CA ILE A 39 5.95 4.18 -1.75
C ILE A 39 5.61 5.00 -0.50
N ARG A 40 4.38 4.89 -0.01
CA ARG A 40 3.93 5.59 1.20
C ARG A 40 2.79 4.85 1.89
N PRO A 41 2.45 5.20 3.15
CA PRO A 41 1.21 4.76 3.76
C PRO A 41 0.00 5.27 2.98
N LEU A 42 -1.13 4.55 3.10
CA LEU A 42 -2.44 5.09 2.74
C LEU A 42 -2.71 6.35 3.58
N LEU A 43 -3.25 7.39 2.93
CA LEU A 43 -3.62 8.65 3.56
C LEU A 43 -5.12 8.74 3.76
N SER A 44 -5.56 9.53 4.73
CA SER A 44 -6.97 9.80 4.99
C SER A 44 -7.68 10.50 3.83
N SER A 45 -6.94 11.10 2.90
CA SER A 45 -7.47 11.75 1.70
C SER A 45 -7.54 10.82 0.47
N ASP A 46 -7.02 9.60 0.55
CA ASP A 46 -6.91 8.66 -0.58
C ASP A 46 -8.22 7.90 -0.83
N TYR A 47 -9.35 8.59 -0.90
CA TYR A 47 -10.64 7.94 -1.16
C TYR A 47 -10.68 7.21 -2.53
N ASP A 48 -9.88 7.69 -3.49
CA ASP A 48 -9.69 7.07 -4.80
C ASP A 48 -9.01 5.68 -4.74
N TYR A 49 -8.40 5.32 -3.61
CA TYR A 49 -7.93 3.95 -3.33
C TYR A 49 -9.02 2.89 -3.57
N LEU A 50 -10.29 3.21 -3.27
CA LEU A 50 -11.41 2.30 -3.50
C LEU A 50 -11.58 1.97 -4.98
N ALA A 51 -11.24 2.88 -5.90
CA ALA A 51 -11.29 2.62 -7.34
C ALA A 51 -10.23 1.60 -7.77
N LEU A 52 -9.07 1.58 -7.12
CA LEU A 52 -8.05 0.56 -7.34
C LEU A 52 -8.51 -0.81 -6.82
N LEU A 53 -9.05 -0.87 -5.59
CA LEU A 53 -9.54 -2.12 -5.00
C LEU A 53 -10.67 -2.78 -5.80
N LYS A 54 -11.49 -2.00 -6.53
CA LYS A 54 -12.51 -2.54 -7.45
C LYS A 54 -11.92 -3.40 -8.58
N GLN A 55 -10.63 -3.24 -8.90
CA GLN A 55 -9.94 -4.09 -9.88
C GLN A 55 -9.51 -5.44 -9.29
N LEU A 56 -9.56 -5.60 -7.96
CA LEU A 56 -9.26 -6.83 -7.24
C LEU A 56 -10.53 -7.62 -6.92
N THR A 57 -11.53 -6.96 -6.34
CA THR A 57 -12.76 -7.61 -5.84
C THR A 57 -13.94 -6.63 -5.74
N VAL A 58 -15.07 -7.11 -5.25
CA VAL A 58 -16.27 -6.30 -5.01
C VAL A 58 -16.05 -5.39 -3.79
N VAL A 59 -15.99 -4.08 -4.01
CA VAL A 59 -15.92 -3.06 -2.94
C VAL A 59 -17.31 -2.61 -2.46
N GLY A 60 -18.32 -2.65 -3.33
CA GLY A 60 -19.64 -2.10 -3.06
C GLY A 60 -19.72 -0.57 -3.21
N LYS A 61 -20.79 0.01 -2.65
CA LYS A 61 -21.00 1.46 -2.59
C LYS A 61 -20.60 1.93 -1.19
N ILE A 62 -19.39 2.46 -1.09
CA ILE A 62 -18.86 3.12 0.11
C ILE A 62 -18.90 4.61 -0.17
N GLU A 63 -19.40 5.40 0.76
CA GLU A 63 -19.37 6.87 0.73
C GLU A 63 -18.11 7.41 1.43
N GLN A 64 -17.73 8.66 1.15
CA GLN A 64 -16.54 9.29 1.75
C GLN A 64 -16.51 9.16 3.27
N ARG A 65 -17.64 9.39 3.92
CA ARG A 65 -17.77 9.30 5.38
C ARG A 65 -17.44 7.90 5.91
N GLU A 66 -17.91 6.85 5.23
CA GLU A 66 -17.65 5.46 5.63
C GLU A 66 -16.18 5.08 5.44
N PHE A 67 -15.54 5.61 4.39
CA PHE A 67 -14.10 5.49 4.21
C PHE A 67 -13.33 6.17 5.34
N ASP A 68 -13.69 7.41 5.69
CA ASP A 68 -13.04 8.19 6.76
C ASP A 68 -13.20 7.52 8.13
N GLU A 69 -14.40 7.00 8.43
CA GLU A 69 -14.70 6.23 9.65
C GLU A 69 -13.88 4.94 9.69
N ARG A 70 -13.80 4.19 8.57
CA ARG A 70 -12.99 2.97 8.51
C ARG A 70 -11.50 3.25 8.66
N PHE A 71 -11.00 4.28 7.99
CA PHE A 71 -9.61 4.71 8.08
C PHE A 71 -9.25 5.05 9.53
N SER A 72 -10.11 5.80 10.22
CA SER A 72 -9.89 6.20 11.61
C SER A 72 -9.84 4.99 12.56
N LEU A 73 -10.73 4.01 12.37
CA LEU A 73 -10.71 2.76 13.15
C LEU A 73 -9.40 1.98 12.92
N MET A 74 -8.96 1.81 11.68
CA MET A 74 -7.69 1.15 11.37
C MET A 74 -6.50 1.88 11.98
N ALA A 75 -6.46 3.22 11.86
CA ALA A 75 -5.39 4.05 12.42
C ALA A 75 -5.33 4.00 13.96
N SER A 76 -6.47 3.79 14.63
CA SER A 76 -6.53 3.63 16.08
C SER A 76 -5.97 2.29 16.57
N CYS A 77 -5.88 1.29 15.69
CA CYS A 77 -5.26 -0.01 15.98
C CYS A 77 -3.75 0.06 15.71
N LEU A 78 -3.02 0.58 16.69
CA LEU A 78 -1.55 0.68 16.62
C LEU A 78 -0.90 -0.66 16.26
N ASP A 79 0.15 -0.59 15.43
CA ASP A 79 0.95 -1.72 14.96
C ASP A 79 0.15 -2.90 14.35
N THR A 80 -1.04 -2.64 13.83
CA THR A 80 -1.95 -3.69 13.33
C THR A 80 -2.16 -3.64 11.82
N TYR A 81 -2.48 -2.46 11.26
CA TYR A 81 -2.80 -2.30 9.84
C TYR A 81 -1.75 -1.45 9.13
N PHE A 82 -1.11 -2.03 8.12
CA PHE A 82 -0.12 -1.36 7.29
C PHE A 82 -0.54 -1.45 5.82
N ILE A 83 -1.38 -0.52 5.39
CA ILE A 83 -1.75 -0.38 3.98
C ILE A 83 -0.70 0.48 3.29
N VAL A 84 0.10 -0.14 2.43
CA VAL A 84 1.14 0.51 1.64
C VAL A 84 0.61 0.74 0.24
N VAL A 85 0.81 1.94 -0.29
CA VAL A 85 0.41 2.30 -1.65
C VAL A 85 1.62 2.71 -2.50
N LEU A 86 1.52 2.42 -3.79
CA LEU A 86 2.39 2.92 -4.83
C LEU A 86 1.68 4.08 -5.53
N GLU A 87 2.26 5.27 -5.44
CA GLU A 87 1.77 6.47 -6.11
C GLU A 87 2.64 6.78 -7.32
N ASP A 88 2.01 6.99 -8.48
CA ASP A 88 2.67 7.57 -9.65
C ASP A 88 2.99 9.04 -9.35
N ALA A 89 4.28 9.35 -9.20
CA ALA A 89 4.74 10.69 -8.83
C ALA A 89 4.43 11.79 -9.86
N THR A 90 4.03 11.44 -11.08
CA THR A 90 3.66 12.39 -12.13
C THR A 90 2.17 12.71 -12.11
N THR A 91 1.34 11.72 -11.82
CA THR A 91 -0.13 11.88 -11.84
C THR A 91 -0.75 11.99 -10.45
N SER A 92 0.04 11.73 -9.41
CA SER A 92 -0.40 11.59 -8.01
C SER A 92 -1.53 10.58 -7.82
N ARG A 93 -1.62 9.58 -8.71
CA ARG A 93 -2.62 8.51 -8.61
C ARG A 93 -2.02 7.29 -7.93
N ILE A 94 -2.84 6.60 -7.15
CA ILE A 94 -2.49 5.30 -6.61
C ILE A 94 -2.57 4.26 -7.73
N ILE A 95 -1.44 3.59 -7.99
CA ILE A 95 -1.27 2.62 -9.07
C ILE A 95 -1.03 1.19 -8.56
N GLY A 96 -0.86 1.03 -7.24
CA GLY A 96 -0.74 -0.28 -6.61
C GLY A 96 -0.87 -0.17 -5.10
N ALA A 97 -1.20 -1.28 -4.45
CA ALA A 97 -1.33 -1.35 -3.01
C ALA A 97 -1.16 -2.78 -2.50
N ALA A 98 -0.86 -2.90 -1.21
CA ALA A 98 -1.01 -4.12 -0.43
C ALA A 98 -1.15 -3.79 1.04
N THR A 99 -1.72 -4.74 1.78
CA THR A 99 -1.93 -4.64 3.22
C THR A 99 -1.05 -5.65 3.93
N LEU A 100 -0.26 -5.22 4.90
CA LEU A 100 0.29 -6.08 5.94
C LEU A 100 -0.59 -5.94 7.18
N PHE A 101 -1.23 -7.04 7.59
CA PHE A 101 -2.00 -7.14 8.82
C PHE A 101 -1.21 -7.93 9.86
N ILE A 102 -1.05 -7.37 11.06
CA ILE A 102 -0.32 -8.01 12.16
C ILE A 102 -1.31 -8.53 13.19
N GLU A 103 -1.34 -9.86 13.33
CA GLU A 103 -2.15 -10.56 14.32
C GLU A 103 -1.30 -10.90 15.56
N LEU A 104 -1.77 -10.52 16.75
CA LEU A 104 -1.14 -10.89 18.02
C LEU A 104 -1.62 -12.29 18.46
N LYS A 105 -0.70 -13.12 18.94
CA LYS A 105 -0.97 -14.50 19.35
C LYS A 105 -0.45 -14.75 20.76
N PHE A 106 -1.17 -15.51 21.59
CA PHE A 106 -0.61 -16.01 22.86
C PHE A 106 0.40 -17.14 22.65
N ILE A 107 0.14 -18.01 21.68
CA ILE A 107 1.04 -19.09 21.30
C ILE A 107 2.39 -18.56 20.81
N HIS A 108 3.41 -19.41 20.91
CA HIS A 108 4.80 -19.06 20.59
C HIS A 108 5.30 -17.82 21.36
N GLN A 109 5.01 -17.77 22.67
CA GLN A 109 5.50 -16.72 23.58
C GLN A 109 5.02 -15.31 23.20
N CYS A 110 3.70 -15.11 23.14
CA CYS A 110 3.13 -13.80 22.79
C CYS A 110 3.59 -13.29 21.41
N SER A 111 3.72 -14.20 20.43
CA SER A 111 4.24 -13.89 19.10
C SER A 111 3.31 -12.98 18.28
N LYS A 112 3.86 -12.48 17.16
CA LYS A 112 3.12 -11.75 16.11
C LYS A 112 3.11 -12.56 14.82
N ARG A 113 2.00 -12.54 14.08
CA ARG A 113 1.87 -13.15 12.75
C ARG A 113 1.50 -12.07 11.72
N GLY A 114 2.32 -11.93 10.68
CA GLY A 114 2.00 -11.07 9.54
C GLY A 114 1.18 -11.81 8.49
N HIS A 115 0.14 -11.17 7.99
CA HIS A 115 -0.68 -11.60 6.86
C HIS A 115 -0.56 -10.56 5.76
N ILE A 116 -0.34 -11.00 4.52
CA ILE A 116 -0.32 -10.10 3.36
C ILE A 116 -1.65 -10.25 2.65
N GLU A 117 -2.41 -9.16 2.58
CA GLU A 117 -3.77 -9.12 2.06
C GLU A 117 -3.90 -8.04 0.97
N ASP A 118 -4.97 -8.11 0.20
CA ASP A 118 -5.43 -7.08 -0.74
C ASP A 118 -4.36 -6.55 -1.71
N VAL A 119 -3.50 -7.43 -2.24
CA VAL A 119 -2.45 -7.02 -3.19
C VAL A 119 -3.02 -6.76 -4.57
N ILE A 120 -2.85 -5.53 -5.04
CA ILE A 120 -3.38 -5.09 -6.33
C ILE A 120 -2.43 -4.10 -7.02
N VAL A 121 -2.31 -4.24 -8.33
CA VAL A 121 -1.66 -3.25 -9.21
C VAL A 121 -2.68 -2.87 -10.28
N ASP A 122 -2.80 -1.57 -10.55
CA ASP A 122 -3.65 -1.02 -11.58
C ASP A 122 -3.34 -1.70 -12.92
N SER A 123 -4.38 -2.11 -13.64
CA SER A 123 -4.26 -2.85 -14.89
C SER A 123 -3.34 -2.21 -15.92
N ARG A 124 -3.26 -0.87 -15.97
CA ARG A 124 -2.39 -0.12 -16.89
C ARG A 124 -0.91 -0.21 -16.54
N TYR A 125 -0.59 -0.60 -15.30
CA TYR A 125 0.76 -0.70 -14.74
C TYR A 125 1.16 -2.16 -14.45
N ARG A 126 0.35 -3.14 -14.87
CA ARG A 126 0.69 -4.57 -14.75
C ARG A 126 1.84 -4.93 -15.71
N GLY A 127 2.60 -5.97 -15.37
CA GLY A 127 3.81 -6.35 -16.11
C GLY A 127 5.05 -5.52 -15.78
N MET A 128 4.91 -4.47 -14.98
CA MET A 128 6.00 -3.57 -14.56
C MET A 128 6.66 -3.99 -13.24
N ASN A 129 6.58 -5.28 -12.87
CA ASN A 129 7.15 -5.85 -11.64
C ASN A 129 6.76 -5.17 -10.31
N PHE A 130 5.80 -4.25 -10.28
CA PHE A 130 5.34 -3.62 -9.03
C PHE A 130 4.74 -4.62 -8.03
N GLY A 131 4.15 -5.71 -8.50
CA GLY A 131 3.76 -6.82 -7.61
C GLY A 131 4.95 -7.44 -6.87
N ARG A 132 6.10 -7.61 -7.54
CA ARG A 132 7.34 -8.12 -6.89
C ARG A 132 7.92 -7.11 -5.92
N LEU A 133 7.84 -5.81 -6.23
CA LEU A 133 8.28 -4.74 -5.35
C LEU A 133 7.54 -4.79 -4.00
N ILE A 134 6.21 -5.02 -4.06
CA ILE A 134 5.35 -5.14 -2.89
C ILE A 134 5.68 -6.39 -2.05
N PHE A 135 6.05 -7.50 -2.71
CA PHE A 135 6.24 -8.81 -2.08
C PHE A 135 7.69 -9.19 -1.74
N THR A 136 8.67 -8.28 -1.89
CA THR A 136 10.08 -8.70 -1.75
C THR A 136 10.37 -9.14 -0.30
N SER A 137 10.64 -10.43 -0.11
CA SER A 137 11.26 -10.95 1.10
C SER A 137 12.77 -10.64 1.07
N LYS A 138 13.35 -10.30 2.24
CA LYS A 138 14.80 -10.32 2.40
C LYS A 138 15.36 -11.72 2.15
#